data_AF-A0A965M456-F1
#
_entry.id   AF-A0A965M456-F1
#
_cell.length_a   1.000
_cell.length_b   1.000
_cell.length_c   1.000
_cell.angle_alpha   90.00
_cell.angle_beta   90.00
_cell.angle_gamma   90.00
#
_symmetry.space_group_name_H-M   'P 1'
#
loop_
_entity.id
_entity.type
_entity.pdbx_description
1 polymer ?
#
loop_
_entity_poly.entity_id
_entity_poly.type
_entity_poly.pdbx_seq_one_letter_code
_entity_poly.pdbx_strand_id
1 'polypeptide(L)'
;MGMQEKEALQARLKGRIALAGVALLVLTLLGGASLPAYRGLKAWRAERLMNQADERLKKGSLIEAYQAAKSAHGLNPNNLRSLRMLADMYEGSGSAETLLYRRSVAENDKSTIDDQVAYLRAAIQAGRLDLADEFLNKIGIAGRANPKIAMIAASLLRLRGEPDKAAALEKETAKNAPEAQRVEADLLQAQGQIEAKDPSERATGRATLFKIASKNDANGANARRLLLASAERTEAETQQLIQIIELDPRASTADRLTAKSLQLSLHPDWRNATLEQAKKLFSAGTEEDQLALAEFLSRHNDPEGVLALPPVRQGRGLLLRLDALAKLKKWAAIRDELNQASDAKEPLDPFVADVFQARVAQELREIPMAEAQWKKAKSKAAANPRKLDFLANFAERSGNIPLARETYRDMTRYPATAVPGYFGLIRIAEKNAATSELRDIMGELVRQLPKDPAPKNDFAYLNLLMSDRLDDSLKVATELVALFPDRAAYRTTLAIAYLRKKQPKEALEAYNGME
;
A
#
# COMPACT_ATOMS: atom_id res chain seq x y z
N MET A 1 37.19 -13.59 87.26
CA MET A 1 37.17 -12.83 85.99
C MET A 1 36.79 -11.40 86.31
N GLY A 2 37.77 -10.51 86.29
CA GLY A 2 37.71 -9.20 86.96
C GLY A 2 36.86 -8.17 86.21
N MET A 3 36.31 -7.20 86.94
CA MET A 3 35.49 -6.09 86.40
C MET A 3 36.16 -5.37 85.22
N GLN A 4 37.49 -5.25 85.24
CA GLN A 4 38.30 -4.65 84.17
C GLN A 4 38.37 -5.48 82.88
N GLU A 5 38.26 -6.82 82.94
CA GLU A 5 38.21 -7.65 81.72
C GLU A 5 36.87 -7.51 81.00
N LYS A 6 35.76 -7.31 81.75
CA LYS A 6 34.43 -7.12 81.18
C LYS A 6 34.29 -5.76 80.48
N GLU A 7 34.87 -4.70 81.04
CA GLU A 7 34.87 -3.36 80.41
C GLU A 7 35.72 -3.31 79.15
N ALA A 8 36.89 -3.96 79.14
CA ALA A 8 37.75 -4.06 77.96
C ALA A 8 37.10 -4.89 76.82
N LEU A 9 36.35 -5.95 77.16
CA LEU A 9 35.57 -6.73 76.19
C LEU A 9 34.38 -5.93 75.62
N GLN A 10 33.66 -5.17 76.45
CA GLN A 10 32.55 -4.33 75.99
C GLN A 10 33.02 -3.17 75.10
N ALA A 11 34.16 -2.54 75.41
CA ALA A 11 34.72 -1.48 74.56
C ALA A 11 35.16 -2.03 73.19
N ARG A 12 35.78 -3.21 73.15
CA ARG A 12 36.16 -3.90 71.89
C ARG A 12 34.94 -4.34 71.08
N LEU A 13 33.87 -4.77 71.73
CA LEU A 13 32.62 -5.15 71.06
C LEU A 13 31.92 -3.93 70.45
N LYS A 14 31.81 -2.82 71.19
CA LYS A 14 31.25 -1.55 70.68
C LYS A 14 32.07 -0.97 69.54
N GLY A 15 33.40 -1.00 69.62
CA GLY A 15 34.29 -0.59 68.53
C GLY A 15 34.12 -1.46 67.27
N ARG A 16 33.96 -2.77 67.43
CA ARG A 16 33.70 -3.70 66.30
C ARG A 16 32.32 -3.51 65.68
N ILE A 17 31.29 -3.24 66.49
CA ILE A 17 29.94 -2.94 65.99
C ILE A 17 29.91 -1.59 65.26
N ALA A 18 30.61 -0.57 65.77
CA ALA A 18 30.74 0.72 65.08
C ALA A 18 31.50 0.58 63.75
N LEU A 19 32.60 -0.18 63.72
CA LEU A 19 33.33 -0.49 62.48
C LEU A 19 32.50 -1.30 61.48
N ALA A 20 31.73 -2.28 61.96
CA ALA A 20 30.81 -3.04 61.12
C ALA A 20 29.68 -2.17 60.57
N GLY A 21 29.15 -1.24 61.37
CA GLY A 21 28.16 -0.25 60.94
C GLY A 21 28.69 0.69 59.87
N VAL A 22 29.91 1.22 60.04
CA VAL A 22 30.57 2.08 59.04
C VAL A 22 30.89 1.30 57.76
N ALA A 23 31.37 0.05 57.87
CA ALA A 23 31.65 -0.79 56.71
C ALA A 23 30.36 -1.12 55.92
N LEU A 24 29.25 -1.38 56.60
CA LEU A 24 27.94 -1.60 55.98
C LEU A 24 27.42 -0.34 55.28
N LEU A 25 27.65 0.84 55.86
CA LEU A 25 27.26 2.14 55.30
C LEU A 25 28.10 2.48 54.05
N VAL A 26 29.39 2.16 54.06
CA VAL A 26 30.28 2.29 52.89
C VAL A 26 29.91 1.29 51.79
N LEU A 27 29.59 0.03 52.13
CA LEU A 27 29.14 -0.98 51.17
C LEU A 27 27.78 -0.64 50.54
N THR A 28 26.85 -0.04 51.29
CA THR A 28 25.56 0.42 50.77
C THR A 28 25.69 1.68 49.92
N LEU A 29 26.58 2.62 50.27
CA LEU A 29 26.90 3.77 49.42
C LEU A 29 27.62 3.36 48.11
N LEU A 30 28.57 2.43 48.18
CA LEU A 30 29.24 1.86 46.99
C LEU A 30 28.28 1.04 46.12
N GLY A 31 27.38 0.26 46.74
CA GLY A 31 26.33 -0.47 46.05
C GLY A 31 25.30 0.44 45.37
N GLY A 32 24.86 1.51 46.04
CA GLY A 32 23.91 2.49 45.52
C GLY A 32 24.46 3.38 44.39
N ALA A 33 25.74 3.75 44.45
CA ALA A 33 26.41 4.53 43.40
C ALA A 33 26.90 3.67 42.21
N SER A 34 27.04 2.35 42.38
CA SER A 34 27.52 1.45 41.33
C SER A 34 26.61 1.38 40.11
N LEU A 35 25.28 1.41 40.29
CA LEU A 35 24.29 1.32 39.22
C LEU A 35 24.28 2.53 38.28
N PRO A 36 24.19 3.80 38.75
CA PRO A 36 24.27 4.96 37.87
C PRO A 36 25.65 5.12 37.23
N ALA A 37 26.75 4.83 37.94
CA ALA A 37 28.09 4.85 37.37
C ALA A 37 28.27 3.79 36.26
N TYR A 38 27.74 2.58 36.46
CA TYR A 38 27.76 1.51 35.46
C TYR A 38 26.88 1.82 34.25
N ARG A 39 25.71 2.45 34.45
CA ARG A 39 24.84 2.96 33.36
C ARG A 39 25.53 4.07 32.57
N GLY A 40 26.20 5.01 33.25
CA GLY A 40 27.00 6.06 32.61
C GLY A 40 28.16 5.50 31.77
N LEU A 41 28.88 4.51 32.30
CA LEU A 41 29.94 3.82 31.56
C LEU A 41 29.41 3.08 30.33
N LYS A 42 28.27 2.38 30.44
CA LYS A 42 27.60 1.74 29.30
C LYS A 42 27.15 2.75 28.24
N ALA A 43 26.57 3.88 28.66
CA ALA A 43 26.16 4.95 27.75
C ALA A 43 27.36 5.56 27.01
N TRP A 44 28.47 5.83 27.71
CA TRP A 44 29.70 6.31 27.10
C TRP A 44 30.29 5.30 26.11
N ARG A 45 30.33 4.02 26.47
CA ARG A 45 30.79 2.94 25.56
C ARG A 45 29.90 2.82 24.32
N ALA A 46 28.57 2.92 24.50
CA ALA A 46 27.62 2.92 23.39
C ALA A 46 27.87 4.11 22.45
N GLU A 47 28.12 5.30 22.99
CA GLU A 47 28.41 6.49 22.17
C GLU A 47 29.72 6.37 21.40
N ARG A 48 30.77 5.80 22.02
CA ARG A 48 32.02 5.49 21.34
C ARG A 48 31.82 4.52 20.17
N LEU A 49 30.99 3.49 20.35
CA LEU A 49 30.64 2.55 19.29
C LEU A 49 29.82 3.23 18.18
N MET A 50 28.93 4.17 18.51
CA MET A 50 28.20 4.93 17.50
C MET A 50 29.12 5.82 16.66
N ASN A 51 30.11 6.47 17.28
CA ASN A 51 31.10 7.24 16.53
C ASN A 51 31.91 6.35 15.57
N GLN A 52 32.25 5.12 15.99
CA GLN A 52 32.89 4.14 15.10
C GLN A 52 31.95 3.69 13.98
N ALA A 53 30.66 3.52 14.27
CA ALA A 53 29.66 3.17 13.26
C ALA A 53 29.54 4.26 12.18
N ASP A 54 29.51 5.54 12.58
CA ASP A 54 29.48 6.67 11.65
C ASP A 54 30.75 6.73 10.78
N GLU A 55 31.93 6.53 11.37
CA GLU A 55 33.19 6.48 10.62
C GLU A 55 33.21 5.33 9.60
N ARG A 56 32.67 4.17 9.97
CA ARG A 56 32.55 3.00 9.09
C ARG A 56 31.56 3.22 7.96
N LEU A 57 30.42 3.87 8.23
CA LEU A 57 29.46 4.28 7.20
C LEU A 57 30.10 5.21 6.18
N LYS A 58 30.86 6.22 6.63
CA LYS A 58 31.59 7.14 5.74
C LYS A 58 32.63 6.43 4.86
N LYS A 59 33.17 5.31 5.32
CA LYS A 59 34.13 4.47 4.59
C LYS A 59 33.46 3.40 3.71
N GLY A 60 32.13 3.32 3.70
CA GLY A 60 31.37 2.33 2.92
C GLY A 60 31.27 0.94 3.56
N SER A 61 31.79 0.75 4.77
CA SER A 61 31.75 -0.53 5.48
C SER A 61 30.42 -0.78 6.20
N LEU A 62 29.36 -1.07 5.43
CA LEU A 62 27.98 -1.21 5.94
C LEU A 62 27.84 -2.30 7.03
N ILE A 63 28.46 -3.47 6.84
CA ILE A 63 28.37 -4.61 7.79
C ILE A 63 29.00 -4.23 9.14
N GLU A 64 30.16 -3.58 9.10
CA GLU A 64 30.90 -3.22 10.30
C GLU A 64 30.23 -2.08 11.07
N ALA A 65 29.57 -1.16 10.35
CA ALA A 65 28.74 -0.12 10.94
C ALA A 65 27.52 -0.71 11.64
N TYR A 66 26.83 -1.67 10.99
CA TYR A 66 25.70 -2.38 11.57
C TYR A 66 26.08 -3.12 12.85
N GLN A 67 27.20 -3.85 12.85
CA GLN A 67 27.67 -4.55 14.04
C GLN A 67 27.95 -3.58 15.19
N ALA A 68 28.61 -2.45 14.92
CA ALA A 68 28.89 -1.42 15.92
C ALA A 68 27.59 -0.80 16.48
N ALA A 69 26.62 -0.48 15.62
CA ALA A 69 25.32 0.05 16.01
C ALA A 69 24.50 -0.96 16.84
N LYS A 70 24.50 -2.24 16.46
CA LYS A 70 23.85 -3.32 17.20
C LYS A 70 24.50 -3.54 18.57
N SER A 71 25.82 -3.51 18.66
CA SER A 71 26.54 -3.57 19.93
C SER A 71 26.24 -2.35 20.81
N ALA A 72 26.17 -1.15 20.24
CA ALA A 72 25.78 0.06 20.95
C ALA A 72 24.36 -0.05 21.52
N HIS A 73 23.41 -0.56 20.72
CA HIS A 73 22.04 -0.85 21.17
C HIS A 73 21.99 -1.91 22.28
N GLY A 74 22.78 -2.98 22.19
CA GLY A 74 22.88 -3.98 23.26
C GLY A 74 23.44 -3.43 24.58
N LEU A 75 24.29 -2.40 24.54
CA LEU A 75 24.82 -1.73 25.72
C LEU A 75 23.88 -0.67 26.29
N ASN A 76 23.19 0.06 25.41
CA ASN A 76 22.20 1.06 25.77
C ASN A 76 20.99 0.97 24.80
N PRO A 77 19.94 0.20 25.16
CA PRO A 77 18.78 0.00 24.29
C PRO A 77 18.04 1.29 23.92
N ASN A 78 18.13 2.32 24.77
CA ASN A 78 17.46 3.62 24.56
C ASN A 78 18.37 4.67 23.90
N ASN A 79 19.54 4.29 23.39
CA ASN A 79 20.38 5.22 22.63
C ASN A 79 19.67 5.56 21.30
N LEU A 80 19.23 6.81 21.17
CA LEU A 80 18.44 7.25 20.02
C LEU A 80 19.23 7.17 18.70
N ARG A 81 20.55 7.40 18.73
CA ARG A 81 21.39 7.32 17.52
C ARG A 81 21.50 5.88 17.03
N SER A 82 21.68 4.91 17.93
CA SER A 82 21.73 3.49 17.56
C SER A 82 20.38 3.01 17.02
N LEU A 83 19.27 3.41 17.65
CA LEU A 83 17.93 3.09 17.19
C LEU A 83 17.63 3.67 15.79
N ARG A 84 17.98 4.94 15.54
CA ARG A 84 17.83 5.56 14.21
C ARG A 84 18.65 4.84 13.16
N MET A 85 19.95 4.63 13.42
CA MET A 85 20.83 3.95 12.48
C MET A 85 20.37 2.52 12.16
N LEU A 86 19.93 1.76 13.16
CA LEU A 86 19.36 0.43 12.94
C LEU A 86 18.07 0.51 12.12
N ALA A 87 17.16 1.44 12.45
CA ALA A 87 15.94 1.64 11.66
C ALA A 87 16.25 1.96 10.19
N ASP A 88 17.18 2.88 9.92
CA ASP A 88 17.60 3.27 8.58
C ASP A 88 18.24 2.09 7.83
N MET A 89 19.05 1.27 8.50
CA MET A 89 19.68 0.08 7.91
C MET A 89 18.66 -1.02 7.54
N TYR A 90 17.53 -1.10 8.25
CA TYR A 90 16.46 -2.07 7.96
C TYR A 90 15.42 -1.54 6.96
N GLU A 91 15.35 -0.22 6.72
CA GLU A 91 14.32 0.44 5.91
C GLU A 91 14.24 -0.10 4.47
N GLY A 92 15.36 -0.52 3.88
CA GLY A 92 15.40 -1.14 2.54
C GLY A 92 14.94 -2.60 2.48
N SER A 93 14.79 -3.28 3.62
CA SER A 93 14.41 -4.70 3.69
C SER A 93 12.93 -4.93 3.96
N GLY A 94 12.16 -3.86 4.27
CA GLY A 94 10.74 -3.96 4.60
C GLY A 94 10.45 -4.84 5.84
N SER A 95 11.45 -5.11 6.66
CA SER A 95 11.36 -6.10 7.73
C SER A 95 10.55 -5.59 8.92
N ALA A 96 9.94 -6.50 9.68
CA ALA A 96 9.16 -6.18 10.87
C ALA A 96 9.99 -5.42 11.92
N GLU A 97 11.30 -5.64 11.93
CA GLU A 97 12.28 -4.95 12.77
C GLU A 97 12.35 -3.45 12.48
N THR A 98 12.15 -3.01 11.24
CA THR A 98 12.09 -1.59 10.87
C THR A 98 11.02 -0.86 11.69
N LEU A 99 9.81 -1.44 11.78
CA LEU A 99 8.72 -0.89 12.56
C LEU A 99 9.04 -0.82 14.05
N LEU A 100 9.65 -1.87 14.59
CA LEU A 100 10.00 -1.96 16.01
C LEU A 100 11.02 -0.87 16.40
N TYR A 101 12.07 -0.69 15.59
CA TYR A 101 13.05 0.36 15.82
C TYR A 101 12.46 1.75 15.62
N ARG A 102 11.72 1.99 14.52
CA ARG A 102 11.06 3.28 14.27
C ARG A 102 10.09 3.65 15.40
N ARG A 103 9.30 2.69 15.92
CA ARG A 103 8.43 2.90 17.09
C ARG A 103 9.25 3.33 18.30
N SER A 104 10.33 2.63 18.59
CA SER A 104 11.22 2.93 19.73
C SER A 104 11.87 4.31 19.62
N VAL A 105 12.23 4.75 18.40
CA VAL A 105 12.71 6.11 18.13
C VAL A 105 11.59 7.13 18.39
N ALA A 106 10.40 6.92 17.82
CA ALA A 106 9.29 7.87 17.90
C ALA A 106 8.70 8.02 19.32
N GLU A 107 8.78 6.97 20.14
CA GLU A 107 8.32 6.99 21.54
C GLU A 107 9.38 7.51 22.53
N ASN A 108 10.60 7.80 22.07
CA ASN A 108 11.66 8.34 22.92
C ASN A 108 11.37 9.79 23.34
N ASP A 109 11.72 10.16 24.58
CA ASP A 109 11.55 11.52 25.11
C ASP A 109 12.30 12.60 24.28
N LYS A 110 13.37 12.20 23.58
CA LYS A 110 14.18 13.08 22.73
C LYS A 110 13.84 12.93 21.24
N SER A 111 12.71 12.31 20.91
CA SER A 111 12.24 12.15 19.53
C SER A 111 11.95 13.51 18.90
N THR A 112 12.22 13.62 17.61
CA THR A 112 11.83 14.78 16.79
C THR A 112 10.51 14.51 16.08
N ILE A 113 9.87 15.55 15.55
CA ILE A 113 8.70 15.41 14.68
C ILE A 113 9.01 14.52 13.47
N ASP A 114 10.23 14.60 12.93
CA ASP A 114 10.63 13.77 11.79
C ASP A 114 10.74 12.29 12.16
N ASP A 115 11.15 11.96 13.40
CA ASP A 115 11.13 10.57 13.90
C ASP A 115 9.70 10.02 13.98
N GLN A 116 8.78 10.84 14.48
CA GLN A 116 7.36 10.49 14.60
C GLN A 116 6.73 10.27 13.21
N VAL A 117 7.03 11.16 12.26
CA VAL A 117 6.65 11.05 10.85
C VAL A 117 7.21 9.78 10.21
N ALA A 118 8.48 9.47 10.44
CA ALA A 118 9.11 8.27 9.90
C ALA A 118 8.44 6.99 10.41
N TYR A 119 8.10 6.93 11.71
CA TYR A 119 7.35 5.80 12.26
C TYR A 119 5.95 5.67 11.67
N LEU A 120 5.19 6.76 11.60
CA LEU A 120 3.84 6.73 11.02
C LEU A 120 3.85 6.28 9.55
N ARG A 121 4.83 6.75 8.75
CA ARG A 121 5.01 6.31 7.36
C ARG A 121 5.35 4.83 7.28
N ALA A 122 6.28 4.35 8.10
CA ALA A 122 6.66 2.94 8.13
C ALA A 122 5.45 2.06 8.49
N ALA A 123 4.65 2.45 9.49
CA ALA A 123 3.44 1.74 9.89
C ALA A 123 2.41 1.65 8.74
N ILE A 124 2.18 2.74 8.02
CA ILE A 124 1.28 2.77 6.85
C ILE A 124 1.82 1.90 5.72
N GLN A 125 3.10 2.00 5.39
CA GLN A 125 3.74 1.19 4.34
C GLN A 125 3.66 -0.31 4.63
N ALA A 126 3.80 -0.70 5.90
CA ALA A 126 3.63 -2.08 6.35
C ALA A 126 2.16 -2.53 6.45
N GLY A 127 1.19 -1.67 6.12
CA GLY A 127 -0.25 -1.94 6.23
C GLY A 127 -0.75 -2.03 7.68
N ARG A 128 0.04 -1.59 8.67
CA ARG A 128 -0.29 -1.59 10.10
C ARG A 128 -0.94 -0.28 10.52
N LEU A 129 -2.12 -0.03 9.97
CA LEU A 129 -2.91 1.19 10.23
C LEU A 129 -3.33 1.31 11.71
N ASP A 130 -3.48 0.16 12.39
CA ASP A 130 -3.75 0.04 13.82
C ASP A 130 -2.64 0.69 14.68
N LEU A 131 -1.39 0.45 14.32
CA LEU A 131 -0.24 1.01 15.03
C LEU A 131 -0.10 2.53 14.79
N ALA A 132 -0.47 2.99 13.60
CA ALA A 132 -0.51 4.42 13.30
C ALA A 132 -1.56 5.14 14.15
N ASP A 133 -2.76 4.57 14.30
CA ASP A 133 -3.81 5.12 15.18
C ASP A 133 -3.39 5.16 16.64
N GLU A 134 -2.85 4.05 17.16
CA GLU A 134 -2.39 3.95 18.54
C GLU A 134 -1.43 5.10 18.85
N PHE A 135 -0.48 5.33 17.94
CA PHE A 135 0.50 6.40 18.08
C PHE A 135 -0.11 7.79 17.97
N LEU A 136 -0.96 8.03 16.97
CA LEU A 136 -1.67 9.30 16.83
C LEU A 136 -2.52 9.60 18.07
N ASN A 137 -3.15 8.60 18.69
CA ASN A 137 -3.90 8.74 19.94
C ASN A 137 -2.98 9.08 21.12
N LYS A 138 -1.81 8.42 21.21
CA LYS A 138 -0.81 8.67 22.25
C LYS A 138 -0.27 10.11 22.23
N ILE A 139 0.06 10.66 21.06
CA ILE A 139 0.58 12.03 20.95
C ILE A 139 -0.50 13.12 21.15
N GLY A 140 -1.78 12.73 21.13
CA GLY A 140 -2.91 13.60 21.39
C GLY A 140 -3.09 14.74 20.37
N ILE A 141 -3.98 15.68 20.70
CA ILE A 141 -4.34 16.81 19.84
C ILE A 141 -3.14 17.72 19.58
N ALA A 142 -2.32 17.99 20.60
CA ALA A 142 -1.16 18.86 20.48
C ALA A 142 -0.11 18.33 19.48
N GLY A 143 0.16 17.02 19.48
CA GLY A 143 1.06 16.41 18.50
C GLY A 143 0.47 16.43 17.08
N ARG A 144 -0.82 16.15 16.95
CA ARG A 144 -1.53 16.18 15.66
C ARG A 144 -1.66 17.57 15.04
N ALA A 145 -1.52 18.64 15.83
CA ALA A 145 -1.54 20.00 15.33
C ALA A 145 -0.30 20.35 14.48
N ASN A 146 0.76 19.54 14.52
CA ASN A 146 1.90 19.73 13.63
C ASN A 146 1.53 19.38 12.17
N PRO A 147 1.76 20.28 11.19
CA PRO A 147 1.36 20.04 9.80
C PRO A 147 1.93 18.75 9.18
N LYS A 148 3.16 18.36 9.51
CA LYS A 148 3.77 17.12 8.97
C LYS A 148 3.05 15.87 9.47
N ILE A 149 2.62 15.87 10.73
CA ILE A 149 1.86 14.76 11.34
C ILE A 149 0.42 14.77 10.83
N ALA A 150 -0.20 15.94 10.75
CA ALA A 150 -1.54 16.12 10.20
C ALA A 150 -1.65 15.60 8.76
N MET A 151 -0.61 15.80 7.92
CA MET A 151 -0.56 15.27 6.55
C MET A 151 -0.68 13.74 6.50
N ILE A 152 -0.03 13.05 7.44
CA ILE A 152 -0.10 11.59 7.52
C ILE A 152 -1.45 11.15 8.09
N ALA A 153 -1.94 11.84 9.12
CA ALA A 153 -3.26 11.56 9.70
C ALA A 153 -4.39 11.76 8.68
N ALA A 154 -4.33 12.81 7.86
CA ALA A 154 -5.27 13.06 6.77
C ALA A 154 -5.18 11.96 5.69
N SER A 155 -3.97 11.53 5.34
CA SER A 155 -3.78 10.39 4.43
C SER A 155 -4.39 9.09 4.98
N LEU A 156 -4.26 8.85 6.29
CA LEU A 156 -4.87 7.70 6.96
C LEU A 156 -6.41 7.75 6.92
N LEU A 157 -7.00 8.93 7.14
CA LEU A 157 -8.45 9.15 7.03
C LEU A 157 -8.94 8.87 5.59
N ARG A 158 -8.20 9.29 4.57
CA ARG A 158 -8.52 8.98 3.16
C ARG A 158 -8.48 7.49 2.87
N LEU A 159 -7.46 6.78 3.37
CA LEU A 159 -7.35 5.32 3.22
C LEU A 159 -8.54 4.57 3.86
N ARG A 160 -9.23 5.19 4.81
CA ARG A 160 -10.45 4.65 5.44
C ARG A 160 -11.75 5.04 4.75
N GLY A 161 -11.67 5.81 3.67
CA GLY A 161 -12.86 6.34 3.00
C GLY A 161 -13.52 7.50 3.77
N GLU A 162 -12.76 8.24 4.58
CA GLU A 162 -13.23 9.42 5.33
C GLU A 162 -12.60 10.74 4.81
N PRO A 163 -12.70 11.06 3.50
CA PRO A 163 -12.01 12.22 2.91
C PRO A 163 -12.52 13.56 3.46
N ASP A 164 -13.80 13.66 3.82
CA ASP A 164 -14.38 14.90 4.37
C ASP A 164 -13.74 15.25 5.74
N LYS A 165 -13.42 14.23 6.56
CA LYS A 165 -12.69 14.44 7.83
C LYS A 165 -11.23 14.80 7.60
N ALA A 166 -10.61 14.23 6.57
CA ALA A 166 -9.24 14.59 6.18
C ALA A 166 -9.16 16.08 5.81
N ALA A 167 -10.06 16.55 4.93
CA ALA A 167 -10.11 17.94 4.51
C ALA A 167 -10.38 18.91 5.67
N ALA A 168 -11.25 18.54 6.62
CA ALA A 168 -11.51 19.33 7.82
C ALA A 168 -10.25 19.47 8.70
N LEU A 169 -9.53 18.37 8.94
CA LEU A 169 -8.28 18.37 9.68
C LEU A 169 -7.24 19.27 9.01
N GLU A 170 -7.06 19.13 7.71
CA GLU A 170 -6.08 19.92 6.94
C GLU A 170 -6.35 21.42 7.02
N LYS A 171 -7.62 21.81 6.86
CA LYS A 171 -8.07 23.20 6.96
C LYS A 171 -7.87 23.76 8.37
N GLU A 172 -8.22 23.00 9.40
CA GLU A 172 -8.04 23.41 10.79
C GLU A 172 -6.57 23.55 11.17
N THR A 173 -5.74 22.56 10.81
CA THR A 173 -4.29 22.60 11.05
C THR A 173 -3.66 23.80 10.35
N ALA A 174 -4.01 24.05 9.09
CA ALA A 174 -3.43 25.17 8.34
C ALA A 174 -3.85 26.55 8.89
N LYS A 175 -5.06 26.66 9.45
CA LYS A 175 -5.54 27.88 10.11
C LYS A 175 -4.75 28.20 11.39
N ASN A 176 -4.39 27.17 12.15
CA ASN A 176 -3.78 27.31 13.48
C ASN A 176 -2.25 27.16 13.49
N ALA A 177 -1.64 26.89 12.33
CA ALA A 177 -0.20 26.65 12.23
C ALA A 177 0.62 27.92 12.55
N PRO A 178 1.70 27.79 13.35
CA PRO A 178 2.65 28.88 13.57
C PRO A 178 3.33 29.31 12.26
N GLU A 179 3.77 30.57 12.19
CA GLU A 179 4.44 31.11 11.00
C GLU A 179 5.68 30.30 10.58
N ALA A 180 6.42 29.75 11.54
CA ALA A 180 7.58 28.89 11.28
C ALA A 180 7.24 27.59 10.53
N GLN A 181 5.97 27.19 10.51
CA GLN A 181 5.45 25.98 9.84
C GLN A 181 4.47 26.32 8.71
N ARG A 182 4.47 27.59 8.27
CA ARG A 182 3.49 28.10 7.30
C ARG A 182 3.57 27.37 5.97
N VAL A 183 4.78 27.04 5.49
CA VAL A 183 4.96 26.34 4.21
C VAL A 183 4.41 24.91 4.28
N GLU A 184 4.67 24.18 5.36
CA GLU A 184 4.14 22.84 5.58
C GLU A 184 2.61 22.86 5.74
N ALA A 185 2.08 23.89 6.40
CA ALA A 185 0.65 24.12 6.55
C ALA A 185 -0.03 24.45 5.21
N ASP A 186 0.58 25.30 4.38
CA ASP A 186 0.07 25.63 3.06
C ASP A 186 0.11 24.40 2.12
N LEU A 187 1.17 23.57 2.21
CA LEU A 187 1.24 22.28 1.51
C LEU A 187 0.10 21.34 1.92
N LEU A 188 -0.13 21.19 3.23
CA LEU A 188 -1.18 20.36 3.79
C LEU A 188 -2.56 20.82 3.32
N GLN A 189 -2.83 22.12 3.40
CA GLN A 189 -4.10 22.69 2.95
C GLN A 189 -4.30 22.49 1.45
N ALA A 190 -3.25 22.73 0.66
CA ALA A 190 -3.32 22.60 -0.78
C ALA A 190 -3.58 21.14 -1.21
N GLN A 191 -3.04 20.15 -0.49
CA GLN A 191 -3.35 18.73 -0.71
C GLN A 191 -4.85 18.43 -0.53
N GLY A 192 -5.47 18.96 0.53
CA GLY A 192 -6.92 18.85 0.72
C GLY A 192 -7.73 19.52 -0.38
N GLN A 193 -7.30 20.73 -0.77
CA GLN A 193 -7.97 21.53 -1.79
C GLN A 193 -7.97 20.87 -3.17
N ILE A 194 -6.87 20.23 -3.60
CA ILE A 194 -6.81 19.57 -4.92
C ILE A 194 -7.71 18.34 -5.04
N GLU A 195 -8.18 17.79 -3.91
CA GLU A 195 -9.13 16.68 -3.85
C GLU A 195 -10.56 17.12 -3.53
N ALA A 196 -10.78 18.43 -3.31
CA ALA A 196 -12.09 18.97 -2.97
C ALA A 196 -13.12 18.75 -4.10
N LYS A 197 -14.40 18.68 -3.72
CA LYS A 197 -15.50 18.56 -4.69
C LYS A 197 -15.69 19.84 -5.51
N ASP A 198 -15.33 21.00 -4.94
CA ASP A 198 -15.44 22.30 -5.60
C ASP A 198 -14.25 22.54 -6.56
N PRO A 199 -14.49 22.74 -7.87
CA PRO A 199 -13.44 23.11 -8.84
C PRO A 199 -12.64 24.36 -8.47
N SER A 200 -13.26 25.35 -7.80
CA SER A 200 -12.59 26.59 -7.39
C SER A 200 -11.57 26.34 -6.26
N GLU A 201 -11.94 25.51 -5.29
CA GLU A 201 -11.00 25.07 -4.25
C GLU A 201 -9.85 24.28 -4.87
N ARG A 202 -10.12 23.38 -5.82
CA ARG A 202 -9.07 22.64 -6.54
C ARG A 202 -8.10 23.54 -7.28
N ALA A 203 -8.61 24.58 -7.97
CA ALA A 203 -7.77 25.58 -8.62
C ALA A 203 -6.90 26.36 -7.62
N THR A 204 -7.46 26.73 -6.47
CA THR A 204 -6.73 27.41 -5.39
C THR A 204 -5.61 26.55 -4.82
N GLY A 205 -5.89 25.26 -4.59
CA GLY A 205 -4.89 24.28 -4.15
C GLY A 205 -3.75 24.15 -5.16
N ARG A 206 -4.06 23.98 -6.45
CA ARG A 206 -3.03 23.91 -7.51
C ARG A 206 -2.19 25.18 -7.59
N ALA A 207 -2.81 26.36 -7.56
CA ALA A 207 -2.06 27.62 -7.58
C ALA A 207 -1.07 27.73 -6.42
N THR A 208 -1.49 27.31 -5.22
CA THR A 208 -0.62 27.25 -4.05
C THR A 208 0.52 26.25 -4.24
N LEU A 209 0.23 25.05 -4.75
CA LEU A 209 1.26 24.06 -5.05
C LEU A 209 2.27 24.55 -6.09
N PHE A 210 1.84 25.23 -7.16
CA PHE A 210 2.76 25.77 -8.16
C PHE A 210 3.72 26.80 -7.55
N LYS A 211 3.23 27.67 -6.67
CA LYS A 211 4.07 28.64 -5.93
C LYS A 211 5.13 27.95 -5.07
N ILE A 212 4.77 26.85 -4.40
CA ILE A 212 5.70 26.09 -3.56
C ILE A 212 6.66 25.26 -4.43
N ALA A 213 6.16 24.67 -5.52
CA ALA A 213 6.91 23.84 -6.46
C ALA A 213 8.05 24.59 -7.17
N SER A 214 7.99 25.91 -7.28
CA SER A 214 9.10 26.73 -7.81
C SER A 214 10.34 26.75 -6.90
N LYS A 215 10.22 26.34 -5.63
CA LYS A 215 11.35 26.30 -4.71
C LYS A 215 12.16 25.01 -4.90
N ASN A 216 13.48 25.15 -4.85
CA ASN A 216 14.40 24.02 -4.83
C ASN A 216 14.69 23.60 -3.38
N ASP A 217 13.69 23.03 -2.71
CA ASP A 217 13.77 22.45 -1.37
C ASP A 217 12.85 21.22 -1.25
N ALA A 218 12.83 20.58 -0.08
CA ALA A 218 12.00 19.39 0.17
C ALA A 218 10.49 19.68 0.04
N ASN A 219 10.05 20.88 0.38
CA ASN A 219 8.66 21.30 0.29
C ASN A 219 8.25 21.50 -1.18
N GLY A 220 9.12 22.10 -1.99
CA GLY A 220 8.94 22.19 -3.44
C GLY A 220 8.89 20.81 -4.10
N ALA A 221 9.74 19.87 -3.69
CA ALA A 221 9.70 18.50 -4.20
C ALA A 221 8.37 17.80 -3.88
N ASN A 222 7.86 17.96 -2.66
CA ASN A 222 6.55 17.44 -2.29
C ASN A 222 5.42 18.09 -3.10
N ALA A 223 5.46 19.42 -3.31
CA ALA A 223 4.48 20.11 -4.13
C ALA A 223 4.46 19.60 -5.57
N ARG A 224 5.63 19.36 -6.18
CA ARG A 224 5.74 18.78 -7.52
C ARG A 224 5.09 17.39 -7.60
N ARG A 225 5.31 16.54 -6.60
CA ARG A 225 4.68 15.20 -6.54
C ARG A 225 3.17 15.25 -6.39
N LEU A 226 2.65 16.16 -5.57
CA LEU A 226 1.21 16.38 -5.45
C LEU A 226 0.61 16.87 -6.77
N LEU A 227 1.29 17.79 -7.47
CA LEU A 227 0.88 18.25 -8.80
C LEU A 227 0.92 17.13 -9.85
N LEU A 228 1.94 16.27 -9.84
CA LEU A 228 2.03 15.11 -10.73
C LEU A 228 0.84 14.15 -10.55
N ALA A 229 0.40 13.94 -9.30
CA ALA A 229 -0.75 13.09 -8.96
C ALA A 229 -2.11 13.75 -9.23
N SER A 230 -2.16 15.07 -9.40
CA SER A 230 -3.42 15.79 -9.64
C SER A 230 -3.98 15.52 -11.04
N ALA A 231 -5.27 15.18 -11.13
CA ALA A 231 -5.93 14.82 -12.39
C ALA A 231 -6.38 16.04 -13.20
N GLU A 232 -6.77 17.14 -12.53
CA GLU A 232 -7.34 18.32 -13.20
C GLU A 232 -6.29 19.41 -13.40
N ARG A 233 -5.54 19.33 -14.50
CA ARG A 233 -4.60 20.36 -14.92
C ARG A 233 -4.94 20.85 -16.31
N THR A 234 -4.84 22.15 -16.51
CA THR A 234 -4.83 22.74 -17.84
C THR A 234 -3.57 22.33 -18.60
N GLU A 235 -3.60 22.47 -19.93
CA GLU A 235 -2.42 22.26 -20.76
C GLU A 235 -1.25 23.16 -20.33
N ALA A 236 -1.52 24.44 -20.06
CA ALA A 236 -0.51 25.40 -19.62
C ALA A 236 0.12 25.00 -18.26
N GLU A 237 -0.70 24.61 -17.28
CA GLU A 237 -0.20 24.09 -15.99
C GLU A 237 0.64 22.82 -16.19
N THR A 238 0.23 21.94 -17.10
CA THR A 238 0.95 20.70 -17.40
C THR A 238 2.33 21.00 -18.02
N GLN A 239 2.40 21.91 -18.99
CA GLN A 239 3.66 22.36 -19.58
C GLN A 239 4.58 23.01 -18.54
N GLN A 240 4.03 23.88 -17.69
CA GLN A 240 4.79 24.52 -16.60
C GLN A 240 5.36 23.47 -15.63
N LEU A 241 4.56 22.48 -15.22
CA LEU A 241 5.03 21.43 -14.31
C LEU A 241 6.15 20.60 -14.92
N ILE A 242 6.04 20.24 -16.20
CA ILE A 242 7.09 19.51 -16.93
C ILE A 242 8.40 20.30 -16.88
N GLN A 243 8.36 21.60 -17.21
CA GLN A 243 9.55 22.46 -17.19
C GLN A 243 10.19 22.53 -15.81
N ILE A 244 9.38 22.73 -14.75
CA ILE A 244 9.88 22.80 -13.37
C ILE A 244 10.59 21.49 -13.00
N ILE A 245 10.03 20.33 -13.33
CA ILE A 245 10.62 19.02 -13.00
C ILE A 245 11.90 18.76 -13.81
N GLU A 246 11.93 19.10 -15.10
CA GLU A 246 13.10 18.87 -15.94
C GLU A 246 14.31 19.70 -15.49
N LEU A 247 14.07 20.94 -15.08
CA LEU A 247 15.08 21.88 -14.59
C LEU A 247 15.51 21.61 -13.13
N ASP A 248 14.76 20.83 -12.36
CA ASP A 248 15.09 20.54 -10.96
C ASP A 248 16.21 19.50 -10.86
N PRO A 249 17.42 19.86 -10.39
CA PRO A 249 18.52 18.91 -10.25
C PRO A 249 18.25 17.82 -9.20
N ARG A 250 17.25 18.00 -8.32
CA ARG A 250 16.88 17.03 -7.26
C ARG A 250 15.68 16.16 -7.64
N ALA A 251 15.08 16.37 -8.81
CA ALA A 251 13.97 15.54 -9.26
C ALA A 251 14.43 14.10 -9.45
N SER A 252 13.72 13.16 -8.81
CA SER A 252 14.00 11.73 -8.94
C SER A 252 13.75 11.24 -10.37
N THR A 253 14.34 10.10 -10.73
CA THR A 253 14.09 9.46 -12.02
C THR A 253 12.60 9.17 -12.24
N ALA A 254 11.90 8.71 -11.20
CA ALA A 254 10.45 8.49 -11.27
C ALA A 254 9.66 9.78 -11.54
N ASP A 255 10.02 10.90 -10.89
CA ASP A 255 9.38 12.20 -11.12
C ASP A 255 9.62 12.66 -12.57
N ARG A 256 10.86 12.53 -13.08
CA ARG A 256 11.23 12.87 -14.46
C ARG A 256 10.49 12.01 -15.50
N LEU A 257 10.38 10.71 -15.29
CA LEU A 257 9.65 9.80 -16.17
C LEU A 257 8.14 10.03 -16.13
N THR A 258 7.60 10.46 -14.99
CA THR A 258 6.21 10.89 -14.89
C THR A 258 6.00 12.19 -15.68
N ALA A 259 6.92 13.15 -15.60
CA ALA A 259 6.90 14.34 -16.46
C ALA A 259 6.97 13.98 -17.96
N LYS A 260 7.78 12.98 -18.35
CA LYS A 260 7.76 12.45 -19.73
C LYS A 260 6.42 11.85 -20.12
N SER A 261 5.73 11.18 -19.20
CA SER A 261 4.38 10.66 -19.46
C SER A 261 3.37 11.78 -19.70
N LEU A 262 3.48 12.90 -18.97
CA LEU A 262 2.66 14.09 -19.19
C LEU A 262 2.99 14.77 -20.53
N GLN A 263 4.27 14.83 -20.91
CA GLN A 263 4.69 15.33 -22.21
C GLN A 263 4.04 14.53 -23.35
N LEU A 264 3.95 13.20 -23.21
CA LEU A 264 3.28 12.34 -24.17
C LEU A 264 1.76 12.50 -24.20
N SER A 265 1.13 12.90 -23.09
CA SER A 265 -0.30 13.23 -23.12
C SER A 265 -0.59 14.53 -23.87
N LEU A 266 0.33 15.50 -23.86
CA LEU A 266 0.21 16.74 -24.62
C LEU A 266 0.60 16.56 -26.10
N HIS A 267 1.63 15.77 -26.35
CA HIS A 267 2.18 15.55 -27.70
C HIS A 267 2.37 14.05 -27.98
N PRO A 268 1.28 13.31 -28.32
CA PRO A 268 1.35 11.89 -28.64
C PRO A 268 2.32 11.56 -29.79
N ASP A 269 2.49 12.49 -30.73
CA ASP A 269 3.39 12.34 -31.89
C ASP A 269 4.87 12.23 -31.49
N TRP A 270 5.23 12.68 -30.28
CA TRP A 270 6.61 12.62 -29.78
C TRP A 270 6.97 11.29 -29.12
N ARG A 271 6.07 10.31 -29.17
CA ARG A 271 6.22 8.99 -28.54
C ARG A 271 7.61 8.38 -28.75
N ASN A 272 8.00 8.14 -30.00
CA ASN A 272 9.24 7.42 -30.30
C ASN A 272 10.47 8.18 -29.77
N ALA A 273 10.54 9.50 -30.02
CA ALA A 273 11.65 10.33 -29.55
C ALA A 273 11.73 10.36 -28.02
N THR A 274 10.60 10.44 -27.32
CA THR A 274 10.54 10.52 -25.85
C THR A 274 10.95 9.20 -25.21
N LEU A 275 10.50 8.06 -25.75
CA LEU A 275 10.88 6.74 -25.25
C LEU A 275 12.39 6.50 -25.42
N GLU A 276 12.95 6.83 -26.59
CA GLU A 276 14.40 6.70 -26.83
C GLU A 276 15.23 7.64 -25.95
N GLN A 277 14.75 8.88 -25.74
CA GLN A 277 15.40 9.80 -24.81
C GLN A 277 15.41 9.22 -23.38
N ALA A 278 14.28 8.69 -22.90
CA ALA A 278 14.18 8.08 -21.57
C ALA A 278 15.13 6.89 -21.41
N LYS A 279 15.19 5.99 -22.41
CA LYS A 279 16.14 4.87 -22.41
C LYS A 279 17.58 5.36 -22.31
N LYS A 280 17.96 6.34 -23.14
CA LYS A 280 19.33 6.88 -23.15
C LYS A 280 19.72 7.51 -21.83
N LEU A 281 18.80 8.20 -21.16
CA LEU A 281 19.07 8.90 -19.90
C LEU A 281 19.13 7.97 -18.69
N PHE A 282 18.26 6.95 -18.61
CA PHE A 282 18.03 6.23 -17.36
C PHE A 282 18.43 4.73 -17.41
N SER A 283 18.78 4.17 -18.56
CA SER A 283 19.16 2.74 -18.66
C SER A 283 20.44 2.38 -17.90
N ALA A 284 21.39 3.30 -17.80
CA ALA A 284 22.66 3.12 -17.09
C ALA A 284 22.62 3.61 -15.62
N GLY A 285 21.43 3.91 -15.08
CA GLY A 285 21.24 4.34 -13.70
C GLY A 285 21.34 3.22 -12.67
N THR A 286 20.94 3.52 -11.43
CA THR A 286 20.81 2.54 -10.34
C THR A 286 19.71 1.51 -10.61
N GLU A 287 19.65 0.43 -9.82
CA GLU A 287 18.54 -0.54 -9.92
C GLU A 287 17.16 0.11 -9.74
N GLU A 288 17.07 1.14 -8.89
CA GLU A 288 15.84 1.92 -8.68
C GLU A 288 15.48 2.76 -9.93
N ASP A 289 16.47 3.36 -10.58
CA ASP A 289 16.28 4.10 -11.82
C ASP A 289 15.83 3.17 -12.96
N GLN A 290 16.44 1.99 -13.06
CA GLN A 290 16.09 0.97 -14.04
C GLN A 290 14.68 0.43 -13.80
N LEU A 291 14.27 0.23 -12.54
CA LEU A 291 12.90 -0.16 -12.21
C LEU A 291 11.91 0.92 -12.62
N ALA A 292 12.17 2.20 -12.29
CA ALA A 292 11.33 3.31 -12.69
C ALA A 292 11.21 3.43 -14.22
N LEU A 293 12.32 3.22 -14.95
CA LEU A 293 12.33 3.17 -16.41
C LEU A 293 11.52 1.98 -16.94
N ALA A 294 11.67 0.79 -16.37
CA ALA A 294 10.90 -0.39 -16.77
C ALA A 294 9.39 -0.17 -16.58
N GLU A 295 8.97 0.47 -15.48
CA GLU A 295 7.57 0.83 -15.23
C GLU A 295 7.04 1.85 -16.24
N PHE A 296 7.85 2.87 -16.56
CA PHE A 296 7.52 3.85 -17.59
C PHE A 296 7.33 3.18 -18.96
N LEU A 297 8.27 2.35 -19.40
CA LEU A 297 8.21 1.64 -20.68
C LEU A 297 7.03 0.67 -20.74
N SER A 298 6.77 -0.07 -19.65
CA SER A 298 5.61 -0.96 -19.55
C SER A 298 4.28 -0.21 -19.66
N ARG A 299 4.13 0.91 -18.93
CA ARG A 299 2.93 1.77 -18.97
C ARG A 299 2.67 2.32 -20.36
N HIS A 300 3.74 2.67 -21.07
CA HIS A 300 3.68 3.14 -22.45
C HIS A 300 3.67 2.02 -23.48
N ASN A 301 3.59 0.74 -23.09
CA ASN A 301 3.53 -0.41 -24.00
C ASN A 301 4.75 -0.54 -24.94
N ASP A 302 5.97 -0.42 -24.40
CA ASP A 302 7.25 -0.69 -25.07
C ASP A 302 7.94 -1.93 -24.45
N PRO A 303 7.47 -3.15 -24.75
CA PRO A 303 8.00 -4.37 -24.16
C PRO A 303 9.45 -4.65 -24.58
N GLU A 304 9.86 -4.30 -25.80
CA GLU A 304 11.25 -4.42 -26.26
C GLU A 304 12.19 -3.56 -25.41
N GLY A 305 11.79 -2.31 -25.12
CA GLY A 305 12.53 -1.42 -24.22
C GLY A 305 12.72 -2.01 -22.82
N VAL A 306 11.68 -2.63 -22.25
CA VAL A 306 11.78 -3.29 -20.93
C VAL A 306 12.80 -4.43 -20.97
N LEU A 307 12.84 -5.21 -22.04
CA LEU A 307 13.75 -6.36 -22.17
C LEU A 307 15.20 -5.95 -22.47
N ALA A 308 15.43 -4.76 -23.00
CA ALA A 308 16.77 -4.20 -23.21
C ALA A 308 17.47 -3.79 -21.90
N LEU A 309 16.71 -3.62 -20.81
CA LEU A 309 17.27 -3.35 -19.48
C LEU A 309 17.93 -4.61 -18.89
N PRO A 310 18.90 -4.45 -17.96
CA PRO A 310 19.51 -5.57 -17.27
C PRO A 310 18.47 -6.52 -16.63
N PRO A 311 18.71 -7.85 -16.68
CA PRO A 311 17.76 -8.80 -16.15
C PRO A 311 17.69 -8.75 -14.62
N VAL A 312 16.47 -8.61 -14.09
CA VAL A 312 16.18 -8.66 -12.65
C VAL A 312 15.46 -9.97 -12.33
N ARG A 313 15.87 -10.64 -11.26
CA ARG A 313 15.40 -12.01 -10.90
C ARG A 313 14.41 -12.05 -9.74
N GLN A 314 13.97 -10.89 -9.26
CA GLN A 314 13.11 -10.81 -8.09
C GLN A 314 12.21 -9.57 -8.14
N GLY A 315 11.21 -9.56 -7.26
CA GLY A 315 10.33 -8.41 -7.04
C GLY A 315 9.62 -7.89 -8.30
N ARG A 316 9.38 -6.57 -8.30
CA ARG A 316 8.60 -5.89 -9.33
C ARG A 316 9.27 -5.90 -10.71
N GLY A 317 10.60 -5.78 -10.76
CA GLY A 317 11.38 -5.79 -12.00
C GLY A 317 11.19 -7.07 -12.81
N LEU A 318 11.24 -8.24 -12.13
CA LEU A 318 10.96 -9.52 -12.79
C LEU A 318 9.55 -9.57 -13.37
N LEU A 319 8.52 -9.15 -12.61
CA LEU A 319 7.13 -9.17 -13.10
C LEU A 319 6.93 -8.32 -14.36
N LEU A 320 7.58 -7.15 -14.45
CA LEU A 320 7.54 -6.29 -15.64
C LEU A 320 8.20 -6.96 -16.85
N ARG A 321 9.31 -7.68 -16.63
CA ARG A 321 9.98 -8.45 -17.69
C ARG A 321 9.13 -9.61 -18.17
N LEU A 322 8.51 -10.37 -17.26
CA LEU A 322 7.60 -11.47 -17.63
C LEU A 322 6.40 -10.95 -18.44
N ASP A 323 5.83 -9.80 -18.07
CA ASP A 323 4.76 -9.14 -18.84
C ASP A 323 5.25 -8.72 -20.25
N ALA A 324 6.44 -8.13 -20.34
CA ALA A 324 7.04 -7.76 -21.63
C ALA A 324 7.28 -8.97 -22.54
N LEU A 325 7.83 -10.06 -21.99
CA LEU A 325 7.99 -11.32 -22.73
C LEU A 325 6.64 -11.91 -23.16
N ALA A 326 5.61 -11.85 -22.30
CA ALA A 326 4.27 -12.34 -22.60
C ALA A 326 3.61 -11.54 -23.74
N LYS A 327 3.76 -10.20 -23.74
CA LYS A 327 3.28 -9.33 -24.83
C LYS A 327 3.95 -9.67 -26.16
N LEU A 328 5.24 -10.02 -26.14
CA LEU A 328 5.99 -10.47 -27.30
C LEU A 328 5.82 -11.96 -27.61
N LYS A 329 4.96 -12.68 -26.88
CA LYS A 329 4.72 -14.13 -27.01
C LYS A 329 5.99 -14.98 -26.90
N LYS A 330 6.99 -14.51 -26.16
CA LYS A 330 8.28 -15.21 -25.92
C LYS A 330 8.16 -16.19 -24.74
N TRP A 331 7.24 -17.15 -24.84
CA TRP A 331 6.87 -18.04 -23.74
C TRP A 331 8.01 -18.94 -23.24
N ALA A 332 8.88 -19.40 -24.13
CA ALA A 332 10.06 -20.19 -23.75
C ALA A 332 11.01 -19.36 -22.87
N ALA A 333 11.26 -18.10 -23.22
CA ALA A 333 12.09 -17.21 -22.41
C ALA A 333 11.47 -16.92 -21.03
N ILE A 334 10.13 -16.86 -20.92
CA ILE A 334 9.46 -16.73 -19.62
C ILE A 334 9.78 -17.95 -18.74
N ARG A 335 9.74 -19.16 -19.31
CA ARG A 335 10.12 -20.39 -18.60
C ARG A 335 11.54 -20.30 -18.05
N ASP A 336 12.49 -19.89 -18.90
CA ASP A 336 13.89 -19.77 -18.52
C ASP A 336 14.11 -18.71 -17.44
N GLU A 337 13.45 -17.55 -17.56
CA GLU A 337 13.54 -16.50 -16.54
C GLU A 337 12.95 -16.92 -15.20
N LEU A 338 11.82 -17.65 -15.19
CA LEU A 338 11.22 -18.19 -13.97
C LEU A 338 12.10 -19.25 -13.30
N ASN A 339 12.72 -20.13 -14.10
CA ASN A 339 13.63 -21.15 -13.57
C ASN A 339 14.86 -20.47 -12.93
N GLN A 340 15.48 -19.52 -13.62
CA GLN A 340 16.63 -18.78 -13.10
C GLN A 340 16.29 -17.91 -11.88
N ALA A 341 15.06 -17.40 -11.79
CA ALA A 341 14.59 -16.63 -10.65
C ALA A 341 14.29 -17.51 -9.41
N SER A 342 14.13 -18.82 -9.58
CA SER A 342 13.85 -19.73 -8.46
C SER A 342 15.03 -19.87 -7.50
N ASP A 343 16.25 -19.61 -7.98
CA ASP A 343 17.50 -19.65 -7.19
C ASP A 343 17.89 -18.26 -6.63
N ALA A 344 17.04 -17.23 -6.83
CA ALA A 344 17.32 -15.89 -6.31
C ALA A 344 17.24 -15.84 -4.79
N LYS A 345 17.89 -14.84 -4.18
CA LYS A 345 17.88 -14.60 -2.73
C LYS A 345 16.45 -14.42 -2.19
N GLU A 346 15.60 -13.73 -2.96
CA GLU A 346 14.18 -13.52 -2.68
C GLU A 346 13.35 -13.98 -3.88
N PRO A 347 13.05 -15.29 -3.97
CA PRO A 347 12.30 -15.82 -5.10
C PRO A 347 10.85 -15.35 -5.07
N LEU A 348 10.18 -15.39 -6.22
CA LEU A 348 8.75 -15.15 -6.32
C LEU A 348 7.96 -16.11 -5.41
N ASP A 349 6.81 -15.66 -4.90
CA ASP A 349 5.90 -16.55 -4.17
C ASP A 349 5.64 -17.82 -5.01
N PRO A 350 5.86 -19.02 -4.46
CA PRO A 350 5.72 -20.27 -5.21
C PRO A 350 4.35 -20.50 -5.84
N PHE A 351 3.28 -19.87 -5.35
CA PHE A 351 1.98 -19.88 -5.99
C PHE A 351 1.98 -19.01 -7.26
N VAL A 352 2.56 -17.82 -7.20
CA VAL A 352 2.66 -16.93 -8.37
C VAL A 352 3.51 -17.59 -9.46
N ALA A 353 4.65 -18.19 -9.08
CA ALA A 353 5.50 -18.93 -10.01
C ALA A 353 4.74 -20.06 -10.73
N ASP A 354 3.99 -20.89 -9.99
CA ASP A 354 3.18 -21.97 -10.59
C ASP A 354 2.11 -21.44 -11.56
N VAL A 355 1.45 -20.33 -11.21
CA VAL A 355 0.43 -19.69 -12.08
C VAL A 355 1.05 -19.23 -13.41
N PHE A 356 2.22 -18.60 -13.36
CA PHE A 356 2.93 -18.20 -14.59
C PHE A 356 3.42 -19.42 -15.38
N GLN A 357 3.97 -20.45 -14.72
CA GLN A 357 4.38 -21.70 -15.38
C GLN A 357 3.21 -22.39 -16.07
N ALA A 358 2.03 -22.41 -15.45
CA ALA A 358 0.83 -22.99 -16.04
C ALA A 358 0.42 -22.27 -17.33
N ARG A 359 0.44 -20.93 -17.33
CA ARG A 359 0.19 -20.13 -18.54
C ARG A 359 1.24 -20.38 -19.61
N VAL A 360 2.52 -20.42 -19.24
CA VAL A 360 3.62 -20.69 -20.19
C VAL A 360 3.45 -22.05 -20.86
N ALA A 361 3.13 -23.10 -20.08
CA ALA A 361 2.85 -24.43 -20.61
C ALA A 361 1.63 -24.43 -21.55
N GLN A 362 0.57 -23.71 -21.18
CA GLN A 362 -0.63 -23.58 -22.01
C GLN A 362 -0.33 -22.94 -23.37
N GLU A 363 0.42 -21.84 -23.37
CA GLU A 363 0.77 -21.09 -24.58
C GLU A 363 1.76 -21.85 -25.47
N LEU A 364 2.63 -22.67 -24.87
CA LEU A 364 3.50 -23.61 -25.59
C LEU A 364 2.78 -24.90 -26.01
N ARG A 365 1.47 -25.02 -25.75
CA ARG A 365 0.61 -26.17 -26.08
C ARG A 365 1.05 -27.48 -25.41
N GLU A 366 1.71 -27.38 -24.27
CA GLU A 366 2.08 -28.52 -23.43
C GLU A 366 0.93 -28.82 -22.45
N ILE A 367 -0.21 -29.24 -23.00
CA ILE A 367 -1.49 -29.35 -22.26
C ILE A 367 -1.37 -30.14 -20.95
N PRO A 368 -0.74 -31.34 -20.91
CA PRO A 368 -0.62 -32.10 -19.66
C PRO A 368 0.16 -31.34 -18.57
N MET A 369 1.20 -30.61 -18.97
CA MET A 369 2.00 -29.83 -18.04
C MET A 369 1.22 -28.60 -17.56
N ALA A 370 0.47 -27.95 -18.45
CA ALA A 370 -0.39 -26.83 -18.10
C ALA A 370 -1.44 -27.24 -17.07
N GLU A 371 -2.14 -28.35 -17.29
CA GLU A 371 -3.14 -28.89 -16.36
C GLU A 371 -2.54 -29.22 -14.99
N ALA A 372 -1.38 -29.88 -14.97
CA ALA A 372 -0.68 -30.19 -13.73
C ALA A 372 -0.30 -28.93 -12.93
N GLN A 373 0.21 -27.90 -13.61
CA GLN A 373 0.62 -26.65 -12.98
C GLN A 373 -0.59 -25.83 -12.50
N TRP A 374 -1.67 -25.79 -13.29
CA TRP A 374 -2.93 -25.16 -12.87
C TRP A 374 -3.51 -25.83 -11.63
N LYS A 375 -3.52 -27.16 -11.58
CA LYS A 375 -3.97 -27.93 -10.42
C LYS A 375 -3.12 -27.65 -9.18
N LYS A 376 -1.80 -27.57 -9.34
CA LYS A 376 -0.85 -27.25 -8.27
C LYS A 376 -1.08 -25.83 -7.74
N ALA A 377 -1.22 -24.84 -8.62
CA ALA A 377 -1.57 -23.46 -8.25
C ALA A 377 -2.90 -23.40 -7.48
N LYS A 378 -3.92 -24.13 -7.96
CA LYS A 378 -5.22 -24.22 -7.28
C LYS A 378 -5.10 -24.82 -5.88
N SER A 379 -4.36 -25.89 -5.69
CA SER A 379 -4.16 -26.48 -4.35
C SER A 379 -3.51 -25.51 -3.37
N LYS A 380 -2.57 -24.67 -3.83
CA LYS A 380 -1.93 -23.62 -3.01
C LYS A 380 -2.87 -22.45 -2.70
N ALA A 381 -3.89 -22.23 -3.53
CA ALA A 381 -4.88 -21.19 -3.33
C ALA A 381 -6.05 -21.62 -2.43
N ALA A 382 -6.34 -22.92 -2.32
CA ALA A 382 -7.59 -23.47 -1.76
C ALA A 382 -8.03 -22.89 -0.39
N ALA A 383 -7.10 -22.56 0.50
CA ALA A 383 -7.40 -22.03 1.84
C ALA A 383 -7.17 -20.51 1.97
N ASN A 384 -6.82 -19.81 0.89
CA ASN A 384 -6.47 -18.39 0.92
C ASN A 384 -7.37 -17.59 -0.04
N PRO A 385 -8.36 -16.82 0.48
CA PRO A 385 -9.28 -16.05 -0.34
C PRO A 385 -8.59 -15.07 -1.32
N ARG A 386 -7.47 -14.45 -0.91
CA ARG A 386 -6.71 -13.54 -1.80
C ARG A 386 -6.05 -14.29 -2.96
N LYS A 387 -5.55 -15.51 -2.72
CA LYS A 387 -4.96 -16.34 -3.78
C LYS A 387 -6.02 -16.92 -4.71
N LEU A 388 -7.21 -17.24 -4.20
CA LEU A 388 -8.36 -17.64 -5.03
C LEU A 388 -8.78 -16.52 -5.98
N ASP A 389 -8.92 -15.30 -5.47
CA ASP A 389 -9.25 -14.13 -6.29
C ASP A 389 -8.20 -13.90 -7.39
N PHE A 390 -6.91 -13.92 -7.03
CA PHE A 390 -5.83 -13.81 -8.01
C PHE A 390 -5.89 -14.92 -9.07
N LEU A 391 -6.06 -16.18 -8.65
CA LEU A 391 -6.08 -17.34 -9.55
C LEU A 391 -7.25 -17.26 -10.53
N ALA A 392 -8.46 -16.94 -10.06
CA ALA A 392 -9.65 -16.87 -10.89
C ALA A 392 -9.52 -15.79 -11.97
N ASN A 393 -9.13 -14.58 -11.58
CA ASN A 393 -8.91 -13.46 -12.51
C ASN A 393 -7.78 -13.77 -13.50
N PHE A 394 -6.69 -14.37 -13.04
CA PHE A 394 -5.57 -14.70 -13.90
C PHE A 394 -5.90 -15.82 -14.89
N ALA A 395 -6.62 -16.85 -14.45
CA ALA A 395 -7.09 -17.94 -15.31
C ALA A 395 -8.05 -17.43 -16.39
N GLU A 396 -8.99 -16.54 -16.03
CA GLU A 396 -9.93 -15.92 -16.98
C GLU A 396 -9.18 -15.13 -18.05
N ARG A 397 -8.25 -14.25 -17.64
CA ARG A 397 -7.43 -13.44 -18.55
C ARG A 397 -6.49 -14.26 -19.42
N SER A 398 -6.05 -15.41 -18.92
CA SER A 398 -5.20 -16.35 -19.66
C SER A 398 -6.00 -17.29 -20.56
N GLY A 399 -7.34 -17.16 -20.61
CA GLY A 399 -8.20 -17.99 -21.46
C GLY A 399 -8.52 -19.38 -20.89
N ASN A 400 -8.05 -19.73 -19.68
CA ASN A 400 -8.44 -20.98 -19.01
C ASN A 400 -9.80 -20.81 -18.30
N ILE A 401 -10.85 -20.68 -19.11
CA ILE A 401 -12.23 -20.48 -18.65
C ILE A 401 -12.73 -21.60 -17.72
N PRO A 402 -12.44 -22.90 -17.98
CA PRO A 402 -12.86 -23.96 -17.07
C PRO A 402 -12.32 -23.78 -15.64
N LEU A 403 -11.01 -23.52 -15.50
CA LEU A 403 -10.40 -23.27 -14.19
C LEU A 403 -10.93 -21.98 -13.54
N ALA A 404 -11.09 -20.91 -14.33
CA ALA A 404 -11.63 -19.65 -13.84
C ALA A 404 -13.04 -19.84 -13.25
N ARG A 405 -13.93 -20.53 -13.99
CA ARG A 405 -15.29 -20.85 -13.53
C ARG A 405 -15.26 -21.65 -12.23
N GLU A 406 -14.44 -22.69 -12.16
CA GLU A 406 -14.31 -23.53 -10.96
C GLU A 406 -13.79 -22.72 -9.76
N THR A 407 -12.79 -21.86 -9.98
CA THR A 407 -12.18 -21.04 -8.92
C THR A 407 -13.14 -19.94 -8.45
N TYR A 408 -13.88 -19.29 -9.35
CA TYR A 408 -14.94 -18.35 -8.97
C TYR A 408 -16.05 -19.03 -8.16
N ARG A 409 -16.40 -20.28 -8.50
CA ARG A 409 -17.34 -21.07 -7.69
C ARG A 409 -16.79 -21.35 -6.30
N ASP A 410 -15.52 -21.70 -6.18
CA ASP A 410 -14.88 -21.88 -4.86
C ASP A 410 -14.88 -20.57 -4.04
N MET A 411 -14.67 -19.42 -4.69
CA MET A 411 -14.75 -18.10 -4.03
C MET A 411 -16.13 -17.81 -3.42
N THR A 412 -17.22 -18.31 -4.01
CA THR A 412 -18.59 -18.14 -3.47
C THR A 412 -18.79 -18.77 -2.09
N ARG A 413 -17.93 -19.71 -1.70
CA ARG A 413 -18.00 -20.40 -0.40
C ARG A 413 -17.42 -19.58 0.75
N TYR A 414 -16.68 -18.51 0.45
CA TYR A 414 -16.03 -17.66 1.45
C TYR A 414 -16.66 -16.27 1.46
N PRO A 415 -17.16 -15.77 2.62
CA PRO A 415 -17.82 -14.45 2.68
C PRO A 415 -16.99 -13.30 2.11
N ALA A 416 -15.67 -13.30 2.34
CA ALA A 416 -14.77 -12.25 1.88
C ALA A 416 -14.61 -12.17 0.36
N THR A 417 -14.88 -13.25 -0.38
CA THR A 417 -14.70 -13.33 -1.85
C THR A 417 -15.97 -13.72 -2.59
N ALA A 418 -17.09 -13.87 -1.90
CA ALA A 418 -18.31 -14.41 -2.49
C ALA A 418 -18.86 -13.51 -3.60
N VAL A 419 -18.98 -12.21 -3.34
CA VAL A 419 -19.50 -11.24 -4.32
C VAL A 419 -18.61 -11.16 -5.57
N PRO A 420 -17.27 -10.97 -5.47
CA PRO A 420 -16.38 -11.08 -6.62
C PRO A 420 -16.50 -12.42 -7.38
N GLY A 421 -16.66 -13.52 -6.65
CA GLY A 421 -16.88 -14.86 -7.22
C GLY A 421 -18.14 -14.92 -8.10
N TYR A 422 -19.28 -14.44 -7.59
CA TYR A 422 -20.51 -14.37 -8.35
C TYR A 422 -20.39 -13.48 -9.59
N PHE A 423 -19.75 -12.30 -9.49
CA PHE A 423 -19.52 -11.43 -10.64
C PHE A 423 -18.63 -12.06 -11.71
N GLY A 424 -17.64 -12.85 -11.31
CA GLY A 424 -16.84 -13.65 -12.24
C GLY A 424 -17.67 -14.69 -12.99
N LEU A 425 -18.52 -15.42 -12.27
CA LEU A 425 -19.43 -16.41 -12.87
C LEU A 425 -20.43 -15.76 -13.83
N ILE A 426 -21.04 -14.65 -13.44
CA ILE A 426 -21.99 -13.87 -14.27
C ILE A 426 -21.32 -13.47 -15.59
N ARG A 427 -20.14 -12.85 -15.52
CA ARG A 427 -19.41 -12.40 -16.71
C ARG A 427 -19.06 -13.56 -17.65
N ILE A 428 -18.67 -14.71 -17.12
CA ILE A 428 -18.42 -15.92 -17.92
C ILE A 428 -19.72 -16.43 -18.57
N ALA A 429 -20.84 -16.46 -17.84
CA ALA A 429 -22.13 -16.93 -18.35
C ALA A 429 -22.68 -16.00 -19.44
N GLU A 430 -22.60 -14.68 -19.24
CA GLU A 430 -23.00 -13.65 -20.21
C GLU A 430 -22.22 -13.76 -21.52
N LYS A 431 -20.89 -13.88 -21.44
CA LYS A 431 -20.02 -13.99 -22.62
C LYS A 431 -20.34 -15.23 -23.46
N ASN A 432 -20.80 -16.30 -22.84
CA ASN A 432 -21.16 -17.56 -23.51
C ASN A 432 -22.65 -17.65 -23.87
N ALA A 433 -23.43 -16.58 -23.68
CA ALA A 433 -24.87 -16.54 -23.87
C ALA A 433 -25.64 -17.67 -23.11
N ALA A 434 -25.08 -18.10 -21.98
CA ALA A 434 -25.61 -19.21 -21.18
C ALA A 434 -26.74 -18.73 -20.25
N THR A 435 -27.88 -18.35 -20.84
CA THR A 435 -29.00 -17.70 -20.13
C THR A 435 -29.53 -18.50 -18.93
N SER A 436 -29.58 -19.85 -19.03
CA SER A 436 -29.98 -20.71 -17.90
C SER A 436 -28.94 -20.71 -16.78
N GLU A 437 -27.64 -20.83 -17.11
CA GLU A 437 -26.55 -20.78 -16.14
C GLU A 437 -26.56 -19.43 -15.40
N LEU A 438 -26.74 -18.34 -16.15
CA LEU A 438 -26.83 -16.99 -15.61
C LEU A 438 -28.03 -16.84 -14.65
N ARG A 439 -29.20 -17.36 -15.01
CA ARG A 439 -30.38 -17.36 -14.12
C ARG A 439 -30.07 -18.10 -12.83
N ASP A 440 -29.46 -19.28 -12.92
CA ASP A 440 -29.20 -20.11 -11.74
C ASP A 440 -28.20 -19.42 -10.79
N ILE A 441 -27.15 -18.79 -11.34
CA ILE A 441 -26.19 -17.95 -10.59
C ILE A 441 -26.90 -16.77 -9.93
N MET A 442 -27.76 -16.04 -10.66
CA MET A 442 -28.51 -14.91 -10.09
C MET A 442 -29.45 -15.36 -8.97
N GLY A 443 -30.08 -16.54 -9.11
CA GLY A 443 -30.91 -17.12 -8.06
C GLY A 443 -30.13 -17.48 -6.79
N GLU A 444 -28.89 -17.96 -6.93
CA GLU A 444 -27.97 -18.14 -5.79
C GLU A 444 -27.61 -16.80 -5.15
N LEU A 445 -27.28 -15.78 -5.95
CA LEU A 445 -26.91 -14.45 -5.47
C LEU A 445 -28.04 -13.76 -4.71
N VAL A 446 -29.30 -13.88 -5.17
CA VAL A 446 -30.49 -13.37 -4.47
C VAL A 446 -30.64 -13.99 -3.09
N ARG A 447 -30.33 -15.29 -2.93
CA ARG A 447 -30.36 -15.95 -1.61
C ARG A 447 -29.28 -15.43 -0.67
N GLN A 448 -28.11 -15.10 -1.21
CA GLN A 448 -26.99 -14.56 -0.44
C GLN A 448 -27.17 -13.08 -0.08
N LEU A 449 -27.80 -12.30 -0.97
CA LEU A 449 -28.04 -10.87 -0.83
C LEU A 449 -29.54 -10.55 -0.83
N PRO A 450 -30.33 -11.05 0.15
CA PRO A 450 -31.80 -10.95 0.12
C PRO A 450 -32.33 -9.52 0.26
N LYS A 451 -31.48 -8.55 0.61
CA LYS A 451 -31.84 -7.13 0.73
C LYS A 451 -31.44 -6.30 -0.50
N ASP A 452 -30.64 -6.85 -1.42
CA ASP A 452 -30.21 -6.13 -2.61
C ASP A 452 -31.29 -6.22 -3.71
N PRO A 453 -31.82 -5.09 -4.20
CA PRO A 453 -32.85 -5.09 -5.24
C PRO A 453 -32.31 -5.44 -6.63
N ALA A 454 -31.02 -5.22 -6.93
CA ALA A 454 -30.50 -5.41 -8.28
C ALA A 454 -30.46 -6.89 -8.72
N PRO A 455 -29.87 -7.84 -7.96
CA PRO A 455 -29.91 -9.25 -8.32
C PRO A 455 -31.33 -9.82 -8.40
N LYS A 456 -32.27 -9.30 -7.60
CA LYS A 456 -33.68 -9.71 -7.63
C LYS A 456 -34.35 -9.33 -8.95
N ASN A 457 -34.13 -8.10 -9.41
CA ASN A 457 -34.60 -7.64 -10.71
C ASN A 457 -34.05 -8.52 -11.83
N ASP A 458 -32.74 -8.77 -11.81
CA ASP A 458 -32.08 -9.50 -12.90
C ASP A 458 -32.50 -10.96 -12.93
N PHE A 459 -32.71 -11.59 -11.76
CA PHE A 459 -33.28 -12.94 -11.67
C PHE A 459 -34.72 -12.98 -12.21
N ALA A 460 -35.57 -12.02 -11.85
CA ALA A 460 -36.93 -11.92 -12.37
C ALA A 460 -36.94 -11.70 -13.89
N TYR A 461 -36.08 -10.81 -14.40
CA TYR A 461 -35.92 -10.56 -15.82
C TYR A 461 -35.53 -11.83 -16.59
N LEU A 462 -34.54 -12.59 -16.10
CA LEU A 462 -34.10 -13.84 -16.75
C LEU A 462 -35.19 -14.92 -16.75
N ASN A 463 -35.96 -15.03 -15.66
CA ASN A 463 -37.13 -15.92 -15.60
C ASN A 463 -38.16 -15.55 -16.68
N LEU A 464 -38.49 -14.26 -16.82
CA LEU A 464 -39.42 -13.76 -17.83
C LEU A 464 -38.93 -13.98 -19.27
N LEU A 465 -37.63 -13.81 -19.53
CA LEU A 465 -37.06 -14.10 -20.84
C LEU A 465 -37.23 -15.57 -21.21
N MET A 466 -37.05 -16.47 -20.25
CA MET A 466 -37.19 -17.92 -20.43
C MET A 466 -38.63 -18.44 -20.28
N SER A 467 -39.61 -17.54 -20.07
CA SER A 467 -41.01 -17.90 -19.81
C SER A 467 -41.21 -18.85 -18.62
N ASP A 468 -40.36 -18.70 -17.60
CA ASP A 468 -40.38 -19.43 -16.34
C ASP A 468 -40.83 -18.51 -15.20
N ARG A 469 -41.45 -19.06 -14.15
CA ARG A 469 -41.88 -18.34 -12.92
C ARG A 469 -42.50 -16.96 -13.17
N LEU A 470 -43.44 -16.87 -14.12
CA LEU A 470 -44.01 -15.59 -14.58
C LEU A 470 -44.69 -14.81 -13.44
N ASP A 471 -45.49 -15.48 -12.62
CA ASP A 471 -46.25 -14.84 -11.55
C ASP A 471 -45.34 -14.33 -10.42
N ASP A 472 -44.36 -15.13 -10.01
CA ASP A 472 -43.36 -14.71 -9.02
C ASP A 472 -42.54 -13.51 -9.52
N SER A 473 -42.14 -13.55 -10.80
CA SER A 473 -41.34 -12.48 -11.41
C SER A 473 -42.14 -11.20 -11.58
N LEU A 474 -43.43 -11.29 -11.93
CA LEU A 474 -44.34 -10.15 -11.97
C LEU A 474 -44.49 -9.53 -10.57
N LYS A 475 -44.68 -10.35 -9.53
CA LYS A 475 -44.79 -9.88 -8.16
C LYS A 475 -43.53 -9.12 -7.72
N VAL A 476 -42.36 -9.72 -7.93
CA VAL A 476 -41.06 -9.09 -7.60
C VAL A 476 -40.87 -7.78 -8.37
N ALA A 477 -41.15 -7.76 -9.68
CA ALA A 477 -41.01 -6.55 -10.49
C ALA A 477 -41.96 -5.42 -10.02
N THR A 478 -43.19 -5.78 -9.63
CA THR A 478 -44.18 -4.83 -9.08
C THR A 478 -43.70 -4.22 -7.77
N GLU A 479 -43.20 -5.05 -6.85
CA GLU A 479 -42.63 -4.60 -5.58
C GLU A 479 -41.41 -3.68 -5.78
N LEU A 480 -40.53 -4.01 -6.71
CA LEU A 480 -39.33 -3.20 -6.99
C LEU A 480 -39.66 -1.85 -7.62
N VAL A 481 -40.65 -1.77 -8.52
CA VAL A 481 -41.10 -0.49 -9.09
C VAL A 481 -41.80 0.36 -8.04
N ALA A 482 -42.58 -0.23 -7.14
CA ALA A 482 -43.20 0.50 -6.03
C ALA A 482 -42.17 1.11 -5.07
N LEU A 483 -41.07 0.39 -4.80
CA LEU A 483 -39.99 0.87 -3.92
C LEU A 483 -39.01 1.82 -4.62
N PHE A 484 -38.78 1.65 -5.92
CA PHE A 484 -37.81 2.42 -6.69
C PHE A 484 -38.41 2.88 -8.03
N PRO A 485 -39.37 3.82 -7.99
CA PRO A 485 -40.13 4.22 -9.17
C PRO A 485 -39.28 4.89 -10.25
N ASP A 486 -38.11 5.44 -9.93
CA ASP A 486 -37.26 6.14 -10.90
C ASP A 486 -36.28 5.21 -11.64
N ARG A 487 -36.32 3.90 -11.39
CA ARG A 487 -35.40 2.92 -11.99
C ARG A 487 -35.98 2.34 -13.28
N ALA A 488 -35.53 2.84 -14.42
CA ALA A 488 -35.92 2.36 -15.75
C ALA A 488 -35.75 0.84 -15.94
N ALA A 489 -34.69 0.26 -15.37
CA ALA A 489 -34.44 -1.19 -15.44
C ALA A 489 -35.57 -2.01 -14.80
N TYR A 490 -36.13 -1.57 -13.66
CA TYR A 490 -37.17 -2.30 -12.94
C TYR A 490 -38.52 -2.18 -13.64
N ARG A 491 -38.82 -0.99 -14.19
CA ARG A 491 -40.00 -0.78 -15.03
C ARG A 491 -39.96 -1.60 -16.31
N THR A 492 -38.78 -1.76 -16.90
CA THR A 492 -38.58 -2.61 -18.06
C THR A 492 -38.87 -4.07 -17.75
N THR A 493 -38.37 -4.59 -16.61
CA THR A 493 -38.71 -5.94 -16.15
C THR A 493 -40.22 -6.09 -15.91
N LEU A 494 -40.88 -5.10 -15.30
CA LEU A 494 -42.32 -5.10 -15.07
C LEU A 494 -43.11 -5.11 -16.38
N ALA A 495 -42.72 -4.27 -17.34
CA ALA A 495 -43.34 -4.22 -18.66
C ALA A 495 -43.22 -5.56 -19.40
N ILE A 496 -42.03 -6.19 -19.35
CA ILE A 496 -41.81 -7.51 -19.93
C ILE A 496 -42.69 -8.56 -19.24
N ALA A 497 -42.88 -8.48 -17.92
CA ALA A 497 -43.76 -9.38 -17.20
C ALA A 497 -45.20 -9.30 -17.73
N TYR A 498 -45.73 -8.09 -17.90
CA TYR A 498 -47.04 -7.87 -18.49
C TYR A 498 -47.13 -8.35 -19.95
N LEU A 499 -46.10 -8.09 -20.77
CA LEU A 499 -46.06 -8.59 -22.15
C LEU A 499 -46.07 -10.13 -22.21
N ARG A 500 -45.32 -10.80 -21.33
CA ARG A 500 -45.33 -12.27 -21.24
C ARG A 500 -46.68 -12.82 -20.80
N LYS A 501 -47.46 -12.06 -20.03
CA LYS A 501 -48.86 -12.37 -19.68
C LYS A 501 -49.90 -11.89 -20.70
N LYS A 502 -49.48 -11.37 -21.86
CA LYS A 502 -50.34 -10.86 -22.94
C LYS A 502 -51.18 -9.64 -22.50
N GLN A 503 -50.60 -8.79 -21.66
CA GLN A 503 -51.18 -7.56 -21.13
C GLN A 503 -50.44 -6.32 -21.67
N PRO A 504 -50.59 -5.97 -22.96
CA PRO A 504 -49.77 -4.93 -23.59
C PRO A 504 -50.11 -3.50 -23.13
N LYS A 505 -51.32 -3.25 -22.61
CA LYS A 505 -51.70 -1.93 -22.09
C LYS A 505 -50.97 -1.65 -20.78
N GLU A 506 -51.02 -2.61 -19.87
CA GLU A 506 -50.36 -2.58 -18.57
C GLU A 506 -48.82 -2.51 -18.73
N ALA A 507 -48.28 -3.15 -19.77
CA ALA A 507 -46.87 -3.04 -20.12
C ALA A 507 -46.45 -1.61 -20.50
N LEU A 508 -47.30 -0.89 -21.24
CA LEU A 508 -47.04 0.51 -21.57
C LEU A 508 -47.18 1.41 -20.33
N GLU A 509 -48.21 1.15 -19.51
CA GLU A 509 -48.44 1.89 -18.26
C GLU A 509 -47.29 1.75 -17.25
N ALA A 510 -46.53 0.65 -17.30
CA ALA A 510 -45.33 0.47 -16.48
C ALA A 510 -44.28 1.59 -16.67
N TYR A 511 -44.31 2.31 -17.79
CA TYR A 511 -43.43 3.44 -18.08
C TYR A 511 -43.98 4.82 -17.67
N ASN A 512 -45.23 4.88 -17.18
CA ASN A 512 -45.85 6.15 -16.79
C ASN A 512 -45.04 6.86 -15.69
N GLY A 513 -44.78 8.16 -15.88
CA GLY A 513 -44.05 9.00 -14.94
C GLY A 513 -42.51 8.97 -15.05
N MET A 514 -41.95 8.42 -16.12
CA MET A 514 -40.55 8.68 -16.48
C MET A 514 -40.48 9.85 -17.47
N GLU A 515 -39.99 10.99 -17.01
CA GLU A 515 -39.58 12.13 -17.86
C GLU A 515 -38.13 12.00 -18.31
#